data_AF-A0A426QKG3-F1
#
_entry.id   AF-A0A426QKG3-F1
#
_cell.length_a   1.000
_cell.length_b   1.000
_cell.length_c   1.000
_cell.angle_alpha   90.00
_cell.angle_beta   90.00
_cell.angle_gamma   90.00
#
_symmetry.space_group_name_H-M   'P 1'
#
loop_
_entity.id
_entity.type
_entity.pdbx_description
1 polymer ?
#
loop_
_entity_poly.entity_id
_entity_poly.type
_entity_poly.pdbx_seq_one_letter_code
_entity_poly.pdbx_strand_id
1 'polypeptide(L)'
;MRYLGSMLGLGEPTLGVAGQPKRLPVLLVRTGDHHMALQVDTLLGSRETVVKSVGPQISTVRGISGATILGDGRVVLILDLGGLLRAGEITTHLGGESGAPAPVAEADRALHVMVVDDSITVRKVTTRLLERNGMDVNNRQKDLH
;
A
#
# COMPACT_ATOMS: atom_id res chain seq x y z
N MET A 1 3.67 18.01 7.15
CA MET A 1 4.42 16.95 6.44
C MET A 1 3.98 15.62 7.01
N ARG A 2 3.64 14.63 6.19
CA ARG A 2 3.25 13.28 6.66
C ARG A 2 4.11 12.23 5.98
N TYR A 3 4.33 11.10 6.65
CA TYR A 3 5.02 9.94 6.08
C TYR A 3 4.04 9.04 5.31
N LEU A 4 4.42 8.63 4.10
CA LEU A 4 3.57 7.80 3.23
C LEU A 4 3.26 6.44 3.87
N GLY A 5 4.22 5.82 4.56
CA GLY A 5 3.99 4.55 5.25
C GLY A 5 2.87 4.66 6.29
N SER A 6 2.89 5.70 7.13
CA SER A 6 1.84 5.93 8.13
C SER A 6 0.48 6.18 7.48
N MET A 7 0.43 6.93 6.38
CA MET A 7 -0.81 7.17 5.62
C MET A 7 -1.38 5.90 5.01
N LEU A 8 -0.52 4.96 4.64
CA LEU A 8 -0.92 3.66 4.11
C LEU A 8 -1.17 2.63 5.21
N GLY A 9 -0.92 2.92 6.49
CA GLY A 9 -0.99 1.94 7.58
C GLY A 9 0.13 0.89 7.55
N LEU A 10 1.30 1.24 6.99
CA LEU A 10 2.50 0.40 6.92
C LEU A 10 3.46 0.64 8.10
N GLY A 11 3.11 1.56 9.00
CA GLY A 11 3.90 1.93 10.17
C GLY A 11 4.64 3.26 10.01
N GLU A 12 5.41 3.58 11.05
CA GLU A 12 6.17 4.82 11.16
C GLU A 12 7.55 4.71 10.48
N PRO A 13 8.17 5.83 10.07
CA PRO A 13 9.45 5.80 9.39
C PRO A 13 10.52 5.18 10.29
N THR A 14 11.27 4.21 9.76
CA THR A 14 12.35 3.57 10.50
C THR A 14 13.44 4.60 10.82
N LEU A 15 13.66 4.85 12.11
CA LEU A 15 14.78 5.63 12.61
C LEU A 15 16.10 4.94 12.23
N GLY A 16 17.14 5.72 11.92
CA GLY A 16 18.42 5.16 11.47
C GLY A 16 19.10 4.30 12.52
N VAL A 17 20.05 3.46 12.09
CA VAL A 17 20.93 2.69 12.98
C VAL A 17 21.61 3.66 13.95
N ALA A 18 21.61 3.32 15.25
CA ALA A 18 22.13 4.14 16.36
C ALA A 18 21.32 5.41 16.72
N GLY A 19 20.00 5.41 16.53
CA GLY A 19 19.13 6.48 17.04
C GLY A 19 19.30 7.83 16.34
N GLN A 20 20.02 7.86 15.22
CA GLN A 20 20.15 9.06 14.41
C GLN A 20 18.94 9.21 13.48
N PRO A 21 18.39 10.43 13.34
CA PRO A 21 17.28 10.68 12.44
C PRO A 21 17.74 10.43 11.00
N LYS A 22 17.19 9.39 10.36
CA LYS A 22 17.41 9.12 8.95
C LYS A 22 16.79 10.26 8.14
N ARG A 23 17.62 10.98 7.37
CA ARG A 23 17.11 12.00 6.44
C ARG A 23 16.34 11.29 5.34
N LEU A 24 15.01 11.40 5.39
CA LEU A 24 14.13 10.83 4.38
C LEU A 24 13.80 11.88 3.31
N PRO A 25 13.77 11.50 2.02
CA PRO A 25 13.32 12.39 0.96
C PRO A 25 11.86 12.81 1.15
N VAL A 26 11.54 14.01 0.64
CA VAL A 26 10.21 14.60 0.71
C VAL A 26 9.73 14.93 -0.70
N LEU A 27 8.55 14.45 -1.07
CA LEU A 27 7.84 14.85 -2.28
C LEU A 27 6.90 16.01 -1.96
N LEU A 28 6.96 17.06 -2.76
CA LEU A 28 5.95 18.11 -2.77
C LEU A 28 4.89 17.75 -3.80
N VAL A 29 3.69 17.44 -3.32
CA VAL A 29 2.54 17.03 -4.15
C VAL A 29 1.56 18.18 -4.23
N ARG A 30 1.13 18.51 -5.44
CA ARG A 30 0.04 19.46 -5.68
C ARG A 30 -1.12 18.75 -6.34
N THR A 31 -2.32 18.91 -5.79
CA THR A 31 -3.56 18.37 -6.34
C THR A 31 -4.65 19.43 -6.27
N GLY A 32 -4.97 20.04 -7.41
CA GLY A 32 -5.79 21.25 -7.44
C GLY A 32 -5.17 22.34 -6.57
N ASP A 33 -5.96 22.88 -5.63
CA ASP A 33 -5.53 23.90 -4.68
C ASP A 33 -4.82 23.34 -3.43
N HIS A 34 -4.72 22.02 -3.30
CA HIS A 34 -4.11 21.38 -2.14
C HIS A 34 -2.63 21.09 -2.39
N HIS A 35 -1.79 21.51 -1.44
CA HIS A 35 -0.34 21.29 -1.47
C HIS A 35 0.06 20.47 -0.24
N MET A 36 0.87 19.43 -0.43
CA MET A 36 1.35 18.62 0.68
C MET A 36 2.80 18.18 0.51
N ALA A 37 3.55 18.22 1.62
CA ALA A 37 4.85 17.58 1.76
C ALA A 37 4.69 16.14 2.30
N LEU A 38 5.08 15.17 1.47
CA LEU A 38 5.02 13.73 1.75
C LEU A 38 6.42 13.15 1.91
N GLN A 39 6.74 12.65 3.10
CA GLN A 39 8.00 11.96 3.37
C GLN A 39 7.92 10.51 2.89
N VAL A 40 8.97 10.02 2.23
CA VAL A 40 9.07 8.63 1.72
C VAL A 40 10.43 8.04 2.06
N ASP A 41 10.57 6.71 1.98
CA ASP A 41 11.83 6.06 2.32
C ASP A 41 12.95 6.37 1.32
N THR A 42 12.62 6.30 0.03
CA THR A 42 13.57 6.39 -1.08
C THR A 42 12.88 6.93 -2.32
N LEU A 43 13.61 7.67 -3.15
CA LEU A 43 13.20 8.06 -4.49
C LEU A 43 13.97 7.23 -5.53
N LEU A 44 13.24 6.49 -6.36
CA LEU A 44 13.85 5.70 -7.45
C LEU A 44 13.98 6.48 -8.76
N GLY A 45 13.54 7.74 -8.78
CA GLY A 45 13.45 8.57 -9.99
C GLY A 45 12.12 8.40 -10.74
N SER A 46 12.04 9.02 -11.93
CA SER A 46 10.89 8.91 -12.82
C SER A 46 11.06 7.73 -13.77
N ARG A 47 9.97 7.02 -14.08
CA ARG A 47 9.95 5.96 -15.10
C ARG A 47 8.57 5.86 -15.74
N GLU A 48 8.54 5.66 -17.05
CA GLU A 48 7.33 5.33 -17.78
C GLU A 48 6.93 3.87 -17.56
N THR A 49 5.65 3.65 -17.26
CA THR A 49 5.12 2.30 -17.05
C THR A 49 3.67 2.22 -17.51
N VAL A 50 3.26 1.04 -17.96
CA VAL A 50 1.87 0.76 -18.31
C VAL A 50 1.11 0.42 -17.04
N VAL A 51 0.10 1.22 -16.71
CA VAL A 51 -0.81 0.94 -15.61
C VAL A 51 -1.84 -0.09 -16.06
N LYS A 52 -1.98 -1.18 -15.31
CA LYS A 52 -2.99 -2.22 -15.52
C LYS A 52 -4.05 -2.17 -14.42
N SER A 53 -5.28 -2.53 -14.78
CA SER A 53 -6.37 -2.68 -13.81
C SER A 53 -6.06 -3.81 -12.82
N VAL A 54 -6.43 -3.60 -11.56
CA VAL A 54 -6.15 -4.50 -10.43
C VAL A 54 -7.29 -5.46 -10.09
N GLY A 55 -8.38 -5.42 -10.88
CA GLY A 55 -9.58 -6.23 -10.66
C GLY A 55 -10.52 -5.62 -9.59
N PRO A 56 -11.80 -6.07 -9.55
CA PRO A 56 -12.84 -5.49 -8.68
C PRO A 56 -12.54 -5.54 -7.18
N GLN A 57 -11.82 -6.57 -6.74
CA GLN A 57 -11.51 -6.82 -5.33
C GLN A 57 -10.51 -5.81 -4.78
N ILE A 58 -9.63 -5.29 -5.64
CA ILE A 58 -8.56 -4.36 -5.26
C ILE A 58 -8.89 -2.93 -5.68
N SER A 59 -9.71 -2.74 -6.71
CA SER A 59 -10.13 -1.41 -7.16
C SER A 59 -10.93 -0.64 -6.10
N THR A 60 -11.49 -1.34 -5.12
CA THR A 60 -12.18 -0.75 -3.96
C THR A 60 -11.23 -0.26 -2.87
N VAL A 61 -9.95 -0.64 -2.92
CA VAL A 61 -8.94 -0.21 -1.95
C VAL A 61 -8.59 1.25 -2.22
N ARG A 62 -8.95 2.09 -1.26
CA ARG A 62 -8.71 3.53 -1.29
C ARG A 62 -7.23 3.84 -1.52
N GLY A 63 -6.97 4.78 -2.43
CA GLY A 63 -5.62 5.26 -2.74
C GLY A 63 -4.86 4.41 -3.76
N ILE A 64 -5.44 3.34 -4.29
CA ILE A 64 -4.87 2.55 -5.40
C ILE A 64 -5.59 2.92 -6.70
N SER A 65 -4.84 3.31 -7.73
CA SER A 65 -5.35 3.55 -9.09
C SER A 65 -5.09 2.39 -10.04
N GLY A 66 -4.14 1.52 -9.72
CA GLY A 66 -3.82 0.35 -10.53
C GLY A 66 -2.57 -0.36 -10.04
N ALA A 67 -2.02 -1.21 -10.89
CA ALA A 67 -0.74 -1.86 -10.66
C ALA A 67 0.03 -2.06 -11.95
N THR A 68 1.33 -2.30 -11.82
CA THR A 68 2.19 -2.68 -12.94
C THR A 68 3.07 -3.85 -12.53
N ILE A 69 3.50 -4.62 -13.53
CA ILE A 69 4.50 -5.67 -13.37
C ILE A 69 5.78 -5.13 -13.99
N LEU A 70 6.85 -5.06 -13.19
CA LEU A 70 8.16 -4.62 -13.65
C LEU A 70 8.82 -5.69 -14.52
N GLY A 71 9.87 -5.32 -15.27
CA GLY A 71 10.63 -6.27 -16.10
C GLY A 71 11.27 -7.42 -15.32
N ASP A 72 11.48 -7.25 -14.01
CA ASP A 72 11.95 -8.29 -13.08
C ASP A 72 10.81 -9.13 -12.46
N GLY A 73 9.57 -8.92 -12.88
CA GLY A 73 8.40 -9.65 -12.43
C GLY A 73 7.78 -9.18 -11.11
N ARG A 74 8.37 -8.18 -10.42
CA ARG A 74 7.79 -7.57 -9.21
C ARG A 74 6.53 -6.79 -9.53
N VAL A 75 5.56 -6.85 -8.62
CA VAL A 75 4.33 -6.04 -8.71
C VAL A 75 4.50 -4.76 -7.93
N VAL A 76 4.14 -3.65 -8.56
CA VAL A 76 4.12 -2.32 -7.96
C VAL A 76 2.70 -1.76 -8.07
N LEU A 77 2.18 -1.26 -6.95
CA LEU A 77 0.90 -0.55 -6.92
C LEU A 77 1.11 0.89 -7.40
N ILE A 78 0.18 1.37 -8.22
CA ILE A 78 0.10 2.77 -8.62
C ILE A 78 -0.90 3.45 -7.67
N LEU A 79 -0.46 4.53 -7.03
CA LEU A 79 -1.25 5.23 -6.03
C LEU A 79 -1.99 6.42 -6.66
N ASP A 80 -3.26 6.63 -6.30
CA ASP A 80 -3.95 7.90 -6.49
C ASP A 80 -3.68 8.80 -5.28
N LEU A 81 -2.64 9.63 -5.39
CA LEU A 81 -2.27 10.57 -4.34
C LEU A 81 -3.38 11.60 -4.10
N GLY A 82 -4.11 12.04 -5.14
CA GLY A 82 -5.19 13.00 -4.97
C GLY A 82 -6.34 12.43 -4.14
N GLY A 83 -6.72 11.18 -4.42
CA GLY A 83 -7.69 10.42 -3.61
C GLY A 83 -7.20 10.17 -2.19
N LEU A 84 -5.92 9.83 -2.03
CA LEU A 84 -5.30 9.60 -0.72
C LEU A 84 -5.28 10.87 0.14
N LEU A 85 -5.03 12.03 -0.46
CA LEU A 85 -5.02 13.32 0.23
C LEU A 85 -6.42 13.73 0.70
N ARG A 86 -7.43 13.68 -0.19
CA ARG A 86 -8.84 13.96 0.16
C ARG A 86 -9.35 13.05 1.28
N ALA A 87 -8.91 11.80 1.28
CA ALA A 87 -9.24 10.83 2.31
C ALA A 87 -8.62 11.13 3.67
N GLY A 88 -7.36 11.57 3.70
CA GLY A 88 -6.64 11.89 4.94
C GLY A 88 -7.09 13.18 5.59
N GLU A 89 -7.72 14.09 4.86
CA GLU A 89 -8.33 15.30 5.43
C GLU A 89 -9.49 14.97 6.38
N ILE A 90 -10.22 13.88 6.14
CA ILE A 90 -11.28 13.40 7.05
C ILE A 90 -10.69 12.93 8.40
N THR A 91 -9.44 12.43 8.42
CA THR A 91 -8.77 11.98 9.66
C THR A 91 -8.04 13.13 10.39
N THR A 92 -8.00 14.34 9.82
CA THR A 92 -7.19 15.45 10.38
C THR A 92 -7.97 16.37 11.33
N HIS A 93 -9.30 16.21 11.44
CA HIS A 93 -10.13 17.01 12.34
C HIS A 93 -10.51 16.34 13.68
N LEU A 94 -10.06 15.11 13.94
CA LEU A 94 -10.26 14.45 15.24
C LEU A 94 -8.89 14.18 15.88
N GLY A 95 -8.34 15.22 16.51
CA GLY A 95 -7.32 15.04 17.53
C GLY A 95 -7.97 14.48 18.81
N GLY A 96 -7.30 13.49 19.41
CA GLY A 96 -7.74 12.76 20.60
C GLY A 96 -8.35 11.42 20.19
N GLU A 97 -7.83 10.25 20.55
CA GLU A 97 -7.25 9.88 21.84
C GLU A 97 -6.12 8.85 21.67
N SER A 98 -5.13 8.94 22.55
CA SER A 98 -4.31 7.78 22.91
C SER A 98 -5.23 6.72 23.53
N GLY A 99 -5.20 5.52 22.96
CA GLY A 99 -5.92 4.39 23.51
C GLY A 99 -5.34 3.10 22.95
N ALA A 100 -4.21 2.66 23.50
CA ALA A 100 -3.98 1.22 23.54
C ALA A 100 -5.11 0.60 24.38
N PRO A 101 -5.63 -0.55 23.95
CA PRO A 101 -5.18 -1.75 24.63
C PRO A 101 -4.78 -2.86 23.65
N ALA A 102 -3.65 -3.50 23.93
CA ALA A 102 -3.52 -4.94 23.72
C ALA A 102 -4.21 -5.66 24.90
N PRO A 103 -4.53 -6.98 24.87
CA PRO A 103 -4.47 -7.96 23.78
C PRO A 103 -5.81 -8.71 23.56
N VAL A 104 -6.02 -9.28 22.38
CA VAL A 104 -6.85 -10.50 22.24
C VAL A 104 -6.07 -11.53 21.43
N ALA A 105 -5.52 -12.49 22.16
CA ALA A 105 -5.10 -13.75 21.58
C ALA A 105 -6.36 -14.57 21.27
N GLU A 106 -6.69 -14.76 20.00
CA GLU A 106 -7.53 -15.89 19.60
C GLU A 106 -7.20 -16.32 18.16
N ALA A 107 -6.61 -17.52 18.10
CA ALA A 107 -6.29 -18.35 16.94
C ALA A 107 -5.34 -17.77 15.87
N ASP A 108 -4.06 -18.11 16.09
CA ASP A 108 -3.08 -18.44 15.06
C ASP A 108 -3.60 -19.55 14.11
N ARG A 109 -4.54 -19.17 13.26
CA ARG A 109 -4.70 -19.78 11.93
C ARG A 109 -4.52 -18.63 10.98
N ALA A 110 -3.31 -18.43 10.49
CA ALA A 110 -3.10 -17.69 9.25
C ALA A 110 -4.14 -18.23 8.25
N LEU A 111 -5.17 -17.42 7.96
CA LEU A 111 -6.26 -17.82 7.08
C LEU A 111 -5.61 -18.16 5.75
N HIS A 112 -5.65 -19.45 5.37
CA HIS A 112 -5.04 -19.91 4.14
C HIS A 112 -6.00 -19.59 2.98
N VAL A 113 -5.61 -18.65 2.13
CA VAL A 113 -6.46 -18.13 1.03
C VAL A 113 -5.89 -18.58 -0.31
N MET A 114 -6.74 -19.17 -1.16
CA MET A 114 -6.37 -19.51 -2.54
C MET A 114 -6.83 -18.40 -3.48
N VAL A 115 -5.92 -17.77 -4.21
CA VAL A 115 -6.27 -16.82 -5.29
C VAL A 115 -6.36 -17.59 -6.60
N VAL A 116 -7.57 -17.66 -7.16
CA VAL A 116 -7.86 -18.29 -8.45
C VAL A 116 -8.41 -17.23 -9.39
N ASP A 117 -7.52 -16.67 -10.20
CA ASP A 117 -7.83 -15.69 -11.24
C ASP A 117 -7.05 -16.05 -12.52
N ASP A 118 -7.64 -15.81 -13.69
CA ASP A 118 -7.06 -16.11 -14.99
C ASP A 118 -6.05 -15.04 -15.45
N SER A 119 -6.12 -13.83 -14.90
CA SER A 119 -5.17 -12.75 -15.12
C SER A 119 -4.00 -12.81 -14.14
N ILE A 120 -2.78 -12.92 -14.68
CA ILE A 120 -1.54 -12.81 -13.89
C ILE A 120 -1.49 -11.51 -13.07
N THR A 121 -2.05 -10.42 -13.61
CA THR A 121 -2.03 -9.12 -12.94
C THR A 121 -2.94 -9.13 -11.72
N VAL A 122 -4.19 -9.54 -11.90
CA VAL A 122 -5.18 -9.57 -10.80
C VAL A 122 -4.74 -10.57 -9.74
N ARG A 123 -4.27 -11.76 -10.14
CA ARG A 123 -3.74 -12.75 -9.21
C ARG A 123 -2.61 -12.18 -8.35
N LYS A 124 -1.53 -11.68 -8.95
CA LYS A 124 -0.37 -11.19 -8.19
C LYS A 124 -0.72 -9.99 -7.30
N VAL A 125 -1.60 -9.10 -7.76
CA VAL A 125 -2.01 -7.93 -6.96
C VAL A 125 -2.85 -8.38 -5.76
N THR A 126 -3.79 -9.29 -5.98
CA THR A 126 -4.64 -9.84 -4.91
C THR A 126 -3.80 -10.60 -3.88
N THR A 127 -2.86 -11.43 -4.32
CA THR A 127 -1.90 -12.10 -3.45
C THR A 127 -1.16 -11.11 -2.55
N ARG A 128 -0.57 -10.06 -3.13
CA ARG A 128 0.17 -9.04 -2.38
C ARG A 128 -0.68 -8.32 -1.34
N LEU A 129 -1.95 -8.05 -1.65
CA LEU A 129 -2.86 -7.39 -0.71
C LEU A 129 -3.22 -8.32 0.45
N LEU A 130 -3.49 -9.60 0.19
CA LEU A 130 -3.85 -10.58 1.21
C LEU A 130 -2.66 -10.89 2.13
N GLU A 131 -1.47 -11.11 1.57
CA GLU A 131 -0.22 -11.30 2.32
C GLU A 131 0.04 -10.11 3.26
N ARG A 132 -0.17 -8.89 2.78
CA ARG A 132 -0.04 -7.66 3.58
C ARG A 132 -0.98 -7.64 4.79
N ASN A 133 -2.15 -8.26 4.70
CA ASN A 133 -3.13 -8.33 5.80
C ASN A 133 -2.90 -9.55 6.72
N GLY A 134 -1.72 -10.19 6.65
CA GLY A 134 -1.35 -11.28 7.54
C GLY A 134 -1.95 -12.63 7.16
N MET A 135 -2.40 -12.79 5.91
CA MET A 135 -2.94 -14.05 5.40
C MET A 135 -1.87 -14.86 4.68
N ASP A 136 -1.93 -16.19 4.78
CA ASP A 136 -1.09 -17.10 4.00
C ASP A 136 -1.79 -17.38 2.66
N VAL A 137 -1.11 -17.14 1.54
CA VAL A 137 -1.75 -17.11 0.22
C VAL A 137 -1.11 -18.13 -0.72
N ASN A 138 -1.96 -18.96 -1.33
CA ASN A 138 -1.56 -19.91 -2.34
C ASN A 138 -2.16 -19.54 -3.70
N ASN A 139 -1.38 -19.72 -4.77
CA ASN A 139 -1.79 -19.37 -6.13
C ASN A 139 -2.02 -20.66 -6.93
N ARG A 140 -3.21 -20.82 -7.51
CA ARG A 140 -3.47 -21.86 -8.54
C ARG A 140 -3.87 -21.23 -9.86
N GLN A 141 -3.37 -21.82 -10.95
CA GLN A 141 -3.83 -21.55 -12.31
C GLN A 141 -4.72 -22.71 -12.75
N LYS A 142 -5.84 -22.42 -13.42
CA LYS A 142 -6.58 -23.45 -14.15
C LYS A 142 -5.80 -23.69 -15.44
N ASP A 143 -4.98 -24.73 -15.45
CA ASP A 143 -4.39 -25.24 -16.69
C ASP A 143 -5.56 -25.73 -17.56
N LEU A 144 -5.93 -24.94 -18.58
CA LEU A 144 -6.78 -25.43 -19.64
C LEU A 144 -5.98 -26.52 -20.37
N HIS A 145 -6.48 -27.75 -20.32
CA HIS A 145 -6.12 -28.81 -21.25
C HIS A 145 -6.62 -28.45 -22.66
#